data_AF-A0A354ZGT7-F1
#
_entry.id   AF-A0A354ZGT7-F1
#
_cell.length_a   1.000
_cell.length_b   1.000
_cell.length_c   1.000
_cell.angle_alpha   90.00
_cell.angle_beta   90.00
_cell.angle_gamma   90.00
#
_symmetry.space_group_name_H-M   'P 1'
#
loop_
_entity.id
_entity.type
_entity.pdbx_description
1 polymer ?
#
loop_
_entity_poly.entity_id
_entity_poly.type
_entity_poly.pdbx_seq_one_letter_code
_entity_poly.pdbx_strand_id
1 'polypeptide(L)'
;MSSSICIAIPFIVYMIAMMAIGVFTFKSTSSVEGFALGERKLHPWVAAMSYVFSGCSGWMFMGAAGISYIMGPGAWWMLLGYMIGVLFSFLTIPMRLRNYSGYLGAITYPEFFVKRVRDDTNLIRGICSLALIVFIVPYIAAQYSACIKGITSLF
;
A
#
# COMPACT_ATOMS: atom_id res chain seq x y z
N MET A 1 21.70 -18.36 -24.72
CA MET A 1 21.22 -18.43 -23.32
C MET A 1 19.73 -18.76 -23.37
N SER A 2 19.25 -19.69 -22.54
CA SER A 2 17.81 -19.98 -22.44
C SER A 2 17.06 -18.73 -21.98
N SER A 3 15.92 -18.41 -22.61
CA SER A 3 15.14 -17.19 -22.32
C SER A 3 14.83 -17.01 -20.82
N SER A 4 14.63 -18.11 -20.10
CA SER A 4 14.39 -18.11 -18.64
C SER A 4 15.59 -17.56 -17.84
N ILE A 5 16.82 -17.80 -18.28
CA ILE A 5 18.03 -17.30 -17.60
C ILE A 5 18.13 -15.77 -17.75
N CYS A 6 17.75 -15.23 -18.91
CA CYS A 6 17.76 -13.78 -19.15
C CYS A 6 16.76 -13.02 -18.28
N ILE A 7 15.67 -13.67 -17.83
CA ILE A 7 14.66 -13.08 -16.92
C ILE A 7 15.06 -13.29 -15.45
N ALA A 8 15.62 -14.47 -15.11
CA ALA A 8 16.00 -14.81 -13.73
C ALA A 8 17.05 -13.86 -13.16
N ILE A 9 18.08 -13.50 -13.95
CA ILE A 9 19.19 -12.66 -13.50
C ILE A 9 18.71 -11.28 -13.00
N PRO A 10 18.00 -10.44 -13.80
CA PRO A 10 17.54 -9.14 -13.32
C PRO A 10 16.55 -9.25 -12.16
N PHE A 11 15.72 -10.30 -12.12
CA PHE A 11 14.81 -10.55 -11.00
C PHE A 11 15.55 -10.78 -9.68
N ILE A 12 16.58 -11.64 -9.68
CA ILE A 12 17.38 -11.93 -8.49
C ILE A 12 18.16 -10.68 -8.07
N VAL A 13 18.77 -9.96 -9.01
CA VAL A 13 19.49 -8.71 -8.72
C VAL A 13 18.56 -7.67 -8.06
N TYR A 14 17.34 -7.52 -8.58
CA TYR A 14 16.34 -6.63 -7.99
C TYR A 14 15.98 -7.04 -6.55
N MET A 15 15.75 -8.33 -6.29
CA MET A 15 15.44 -8.83 -4.94
C MET A 15 16.58 -8.57 -3.96
N ILE A 16 17.83 -8.83 -4.37
CA ILE A 16 19.01 -8.54 -3.55
C ILE A 16 19.11 -7.04 -3.25
N ALA A 17 18.90 -6.18 -4.26
CA ALA A 17 18.92 -4.73 -4.07
C ALA A 17 17.84 -4.27 -3.08
N MET A 18 16.62 -4.79 -3.18
CA MET A 18 15.53 -4.49 -2.24
C MET A 18 15.85 -4.94 -0.81
N MET A 19 16.40 -6.15 -0.64
CA MET A 19 16.84 -6.63 0.67
C MET A 19 17.96 -5.76 1.25
N ALA A 20 18.94 -5.37 0.44
CA ALA A 20 20.05 -4.51 0.85
C ALA A 20 19.55 -3.14 1.34
N ILE A 21 18.61 -2.52 0.63
CA ILE A 21 17.97 -1.26 1.03
C ILE A 21 17.23 -1.45 2.36
N GLY A 22 16.50 -2.55 2.53
CA GLY A 22 15.81 -2.87 3.79
C GLY A 22 16.76 -3.00 4.98
N VAL A 23 17.88 -3.73 4.81
CA VAL A 23 18.89 -3.89 5.87
C VAL A 23 19.60 -2.57 6.19
N PHE A 24 19.90 -1.77 5.17
CA PHE A 24 20.53 -0.46 5.35
C PHE A 24 19.63 0.51 6.14
N THR A 25 18.35 0.57 5.77
CA THR A 25 17.38 1.47 6.40
C THR A 25 16.92 1.00 7.78
N PHE A 26 16.87 -0.31 8.04
CA PHE A 26 16.53 -0.87 9.35
C PHE A 26 17.45 -0.34 10.46
N LYS A 27 18.74 -0.15 10.17
CA LYS A 27 19.73 0.40 11.12
C LYS A 27 19.47 1.87 11.50
N SER A 28 18.66 2.59 10.71
CA SER A 28 18.36 4.01 10.93
C SER A 28 17.12 4.24 11.82
N THR A 29 16.46 3.16 12.27
CA THR A 29 15.22 3.23 13.03
C THR A 29 15.41 2.68 14.45
N SER A 30 15.17 3.51 15.47
CA SER A 30 15.30 3.12 16.88
C SER A 30 13.98 3.14 17.67
N SER A 31 12.88 3.59 17.04
CA SER A 31 11.57 3.72 17.67
C SER A 31 10.44 3.19 16.80
N VAL A 32 9.31 2.83 17.42
CA VAL A 32 8.10 2.35 16.71
C VAL A 32 7.55 3.43 15.78
N GLU A 33 7.59 4.71 16.18
CA GLU A 33 7.18 5.82 15.31
C GLU A 33 8.17 6.04 14.16
N GLY A 34 9.47 5.87 14.41
CA GLY A 34 10.50 5.85 13.35
C GLY A 34 10.21 4.77 12.32
N PHE A 35 9.83 3.57 12.77
CA PHE A 35 9.52 2.44 11.90
C PHE A 35 8.21 2.66 11.12
N ALA A 36 7.15 3.11 11.79
CA ALA A 36 5.83 3.21 11.19
C ALA A 36 5.63 4.48 10.34
N LEU A 37 6.27 5.60 10.70
CA LEU A 37 6.02 6.92 10.11
C LEU A 37 7.29 7.63 9.60
N GLY A 38 8.47 7.02 9.72
CA GLY A 38 9.74 7.69 9.39
C GLY A 38 9.96 8.95 10.23
N GLU A 39 9.60 8.89 11.52
CA GLU A 39 9.60 10.03 12.46
C GLU A 39 8.80 11.24 11.97
N ARG A 40 7.87 11.04 11.03
CA ARG A 40 7.14 12.10 10.33
C ARG A 40 8.06 13.08 9.57
N LYS A 41 9.30 12.73 9.30
CA LYS A 41 10.29 13.58 8.60
C LYS A 41 10.38 13.32 7.10
N LEU A 42 9.59 12.38 6.58
CA LEU A 42 9.53 12.11 5.14
C LEU A 42 9.13 13.36 4.36
N HIS A 43 9.93 13.69 3.34
CA HIS A 43 9.64 14.81 2.46
C HIS A 43 8.30 14.58 1.71
N PRO A 44 7.44 15.61 1.53
CA PRO A 44 6.10 15.44 0.96
C PRO A 44 6.04 14.67 -0.37
N TRP A 45 6.99 14.90 -1.29
CA TRP A 45 7.02 14.16 -2.56
C TRP A 45 7.33 12.66 -2.37
N VAL A 46 8.19 12.30 -1.41
CA VAL A 46 8.50 10.90 -1.10
C VAL A 46 7.26 10.21 -0.55
N ALA A 47 6.57 10.86 0.39
CA ALA A 47 5.32 10.35 0.95
C ALA A 47 4.23 10.19 -0.12
N ALA A 48 4.12 11.14 -1.05
CA ALA A 48 3.19 11.07 -2.17
C ALA A 48 3.52 9.91 -3.12
N MET A 49 4.80 9.73 -3.49
CA MET A 49 5.22 8.61 -4.33
C MET A 49 4.98 7.27 -3.64
N SER A 50 5.34 7.14 -2.37
CA SER A 50 5.06 5.93 -1.58
C SER A 50 3.56 5.62 -1.55
N TYR A 51 2.71 6.63 -1.41
CA TYR A 51 1.25 6.44 -1.47
C TYR A 51 0.80 5.89 -2.84
N VAL A 52 1.25 6.50 -3.94
CA VAL A 52 0.89 6.06 -5.30
C VAL A 52 1.37 4.64 -5.57
N PHE A 53 2.65 4.34 -5.29
CA PHE A 53 3.19 2.99 -5.49
C PHE A 53 2.54 1.95 -4.59
N SER A 54 2.14 2.32 -3.37
CA SER A 54 1.39 1.42 -2.49
C SER A 54 -0.02 1.12 -3.03
N GLY A 55 -0.61 2.03 -3.80
CA GLY A 55 -1.87 1.82 -4.52
C GLY A 55 -1.74 0.91 -5.75
N CYS A 56 -0.56 0.84 -6.35
CA CYS A 56 -0.26 -0.03 -7.49
C CYS A 56 -0.17 -1.49 -7.03
N SER A 57 -1.29 -2.21 -7.12
CA SER A 57 -1.39 -3.63 -6.73
C SER A 57 -1.58 -4.54 -7.94
N GLY A 58 -1.65 -5.85 -7.69
CA GLY A 58 -2.02 -6.84 -8.71
C GLY A 58 -3.34 -6.55 -9.44
N TRP A 59 -4.24 -5.76 -8.83
CA TRP A 59 -5.42 -5.22 -9.51
C TRP A 59 -5.06 -4.39 -10.74
N MET A 60 -4.05 -3.52 -10.64
CA MET A 60 -3.71 -2.59 -11.73
C MET A 60 -3.10 -3.32 -12.93
N PHE A 61 -2.31 -4.36 -12.69
CA PHE A 61 -1.66 -5.12 -13.76
C PHE A 61 -2.51 -6.26 -14.32
N MET A 62 -3.16 -7.06 -13.47
CA MET A 62 -3.90 -8.24 -13.89
C MET A 62 -5.40 -7.98 -13.97
N GLY A 63 -5.96 -7.28 -12.96
CA GLY A 63 -7.40 -6.99 -12.88
C GLY A 63 -7.88 -6.02 -13.96
N ALA A 64 -7.24 -4.85 -14.03
CA ALA A 64 -7.57 -3.82 -15.00
C ALA A 64 -7.35 -4.28 -16.44
N ALA A 65 -6.25 -5.01 -16.71
CA ALA A 65 -5.99 -5.60 -18.03
C ALA A 65 -7.06 -6.64 -18.40
N GLY A 66 -7.42 -7.54 -17.48
CA GLY A 66 -8.47 -8.54 -17.72
C GLY A 66 -9.84 -7.92 -17.97
N ILE A 67 -10.23 -6.92 -17.19
CA ILE A 67 -11.48 -6.19 -17.39
C ILE A 67 -11.46 -5.43 -18.72
N SER A 68 -10.35 -4.79 -19.06
CA SER A 68 -10.20 -4.08 -20.34
C SER A 68 -10.28 -5.03 -21.53
N TYR A 69 -9.76 -6.25 -21.40
CA TYR A 69 -9.85 -7.28 -22.43
C TYR A 69 -11.30 -7.72 -22.68
N ILE A 70 -12.10 -7.87 -21.62
CA ILE A 70 -13.50 -8.32 -21.71
C ILE A 70 -14.45 -7.19 -22.12
N MET A 71 -14.32 -6.02 -21.49
CA MET A 71 -15.25 -4.89 -21.67
C MET A 71 -14.84 -3.93 -22.79
N GLY A 72 -13.64 -4.09 -23.35
CA GLY A 72 -13.10 -3.21 -24.38
C GLY A 72 -13.01 -1.75 -23.88
N PRO A 73 -13.27 -0.75 -24.74
CA PRO A 73 -13.19 0.66 -24.37
C PRO A 73 -14.10 1.08 -23.21
N GLY A 74 -15.12 0.29 -22.86
CA GLY A 74 -15.99 0.58 -21.71
C GLY A 74 -15.24 0.60 -20.38
N ALA A 75 -14.11 -0.11 -20.27
CA ALA A 75 -13.28 -0.14 -19.07
C ALA A 75 -12.69 1.23 -18.68
N TRP A 76 -12.61 2.18 -19.62
CA TRP A 76 -12.14 3.55 -19.35
C TRP A 76 -12.95 4.25 -18.27
N TRP A 77 -14.26 4.01 -18.18
CA TRP A 77 -15.09 4.61 -17.15
C TRP A 77 -14.69 4.19 -15.74
N MET A 78 -14.31 2.92 -15.57
CA MET A 78 -13.81 2.40 -14.30
C MET A 78 -12.46 3.03 -13.93
N LEU A 79 -11.54 3.14 -14.90
CA LEU A 79 -10.22 3.74 -14.68
C LEU A 79 -10.33 5.24 -14.34
N LEU A 80 -11.16 5.99 -15.06
CA LEU A 80 -11.41 7.40 -14.79
C LEU A 80 -12.06 7.61 -13.42
N GLY A 81 -13.08 6.82 -13.09
CA GLY A 81 -13.72 6.86 -11.77
C GLY A 81 -12.74 6.58 -10.64
N TYR A 82 -11.87 5.58 -10.81
CA TYR A 82 -10.81 5.27 -9.86
C TYR A 82 -9.82 6.43 -9.70
N MET A 83 -9.32 7.00 -10.80
CA MET A 83 -8.39 8.13 -10.75
C MET A 83 -9.00 9.35 -10.05
N ILE A 84 -10.25 9.70 -10.38
CA ILE A 84 -10.96 10.81 -9.75
C ILE A 84 -11.14 10.55 -8.25
N GLY A 85 -11.53 9.33 -7.86
CA GLY A 85 -11.72 8.94 -6.47
C GLY A 85 -10.43 9.01 -5.65
N VAL A 86 -9.32 8.52 -6.21
CA VAL A 86 -7.98 8.62 -5.59
C VAL A 86 -7.56 10.08 -5.45
N LEU A 87 -7.70 10.88 -6.52
CA LEU A 87 -7.35 12.29 -6.50
C LEU A 87 -8.16 13.05 -5.43
N PHE A 88 -9.47 12.86 -5.40
CA PHE A 88 -10.34 13.50 -4.41
C PHE A 88 -9.97 13.13 -2.98
N SER A 89 -9.73 11.83 -2.72
CA SER A 89 -9.31 11.35 -1.40
C SER A 89 -7.96 11.93 -0.98
N PHE A 90 -7.01 12.01 -1.92
CA PHE A 90 -5.67 12.54 -1.70
C PHE A 90 -5.66 14.06 -1.46
N LEU A 91 -6.59 14.81 -2.05
CA LEU A 91 -6.66 16.26 -1.83
C LEU A 91 -7.37 16.63 -0.52
N THR A 92 -8.29 15.80 -0.04
CA THR A 92 -9.20 16.17 1.06
C THR A 92 -8.80 15.62 2.43
N ILE A 93 -8.31 14.37 2.48
CA ILE A 93 -8.11 13.63 3.74
C ILE A 93 -6.72 13.83 4.36
N PRO A 94 -5.60 13.73 3.63
CA PRO A 94 -4.30 13.47 4.25
C PRO A 94 -3.76 14.63 5.08
N MET A 95 -3.98 15.89 4.70
CA MET A 95 -3.51 17.04 5.48
C MET A 95 -4.15 17.08 6.88
N ARG A 96 -5.47 16.91 6.95
CA ARG A 96 -6.22 16.90 8.22
C ARG A 96 -5.82 15.70 9.07
N LEU A 97 -5.72 14.53 8.47
CA LEU A 97 -5.33 13.30 9.16
C LEU A 97 -3.90 13.37 9.70
N ARG A 98 -2.95 13.91 8.92
CA ARG A 98 -1.54 14.04 9.34
C ARG A 98 -1.39 14.97 10.54
N ASN A 99 -2.03 16.14 10.51
CA ASN A 99 -1.95 17.09 11.62
C ASN A 99 -2.62 16.52 12.88
N TYR A 100 -3.78 15.89 12.73
CA TYR A 100 -4.54 15.45 13.90
C TYR A 100 -3.99 14.17 14.53
N SER A 101 -3.49 13.24 13.72
CA SER A 101 -2.74 12.08 14.22
C SER A 101 -1.47 12.50 14.95
N GLY A 102 -0.81 13.58 14.51
CA GLY A 102 0.34 14.16 15.18
C GLY A 102 -0.03 14.72 16.56
N TYR A 103 -1.11 15.51 16.65
CA TYR A 103 -1.60 16.06 17.91
C TYR A 103 -1.99 14.96 18.92
N LEU A 104 -2.61 13.88 18.45
CA LEU A 104 -3.02 12.75 19.29
C LEU A 104 -1.89 11.75 19.58
N GLY A 105 -0.71 11.92 18.95
CA GLY A 105 0.36 10.92 18.99
C GLY A 105 -0.09 9.54 18.54
N ALA A 106 -1.00 9.47 17.56
CA ALA A 106 -1.52 8.22 17.03
C ALA A 106 -0.65 7.74 15.86
N ILE A 107 -0.22 6.48 15.92
CA ILE A 107 0.63 5.87 14.89
C ILE A 107 -0.14 4.88 13.98
N THR A 108 -1.33 4.42 14.40
CA THR A 108 -2.19 3.54 13.60
C THR A 108 -3.59 4.12 13.42
N TYR A 109 -4.32 3.68 12.39
CA TYR A 109 -5.71 4.08 12.17
C TYR A 109 -6.66 3.72 13.33
N PRO A 110 -6.65 2.48 13.88
CA PRO A 110 -7.51 2.15 15.03
C PRO A 110 -7.21 3.04 16.24
N GLU A 111 -5.93 3.27 16.54
CA GLU A 111 -5.52 4.15 17.62
C GLU A 111 -5.96 5.60 17.39
N PHE A 112 -5.85 6.09 16.16
CA PHE A 112 -6.35 7.41 15.78
C PHE A 112 -7.85 7.53 16.05
N PHE A 113 -8.66 6.56 15.61
CA PHE A 113 -10.11 6.60 15.83
C PHE A 113 -10.48 6.57 17.30
N VAL A 114 -9.86 5.69 18.09
CA VAL A 114 -10.08 5.60 19.54
C VAL A 114 -9.74 6.92 20.24
N LYS A 115 -8.55 7.49 19.97
CA LYS A 115 -8.12 8.76 20.57
C LYS A 115 -8.96 9.94 20.10
N ARG A 116 -9.43 9.91 18.85
CA ARG A 116 -10.23 10.98 18.24
C ARG A 116 -11.62 11.13 18.86
N VAL A 117 -12.22 10.00 19.23
CA VAL A 117 -13.58 9.95 19.81
C VAL A 117 -13.56 9.76 21.33
N ARG A 118 -12.37 9.62 21.94
CA ARG A 118 -12.18 9.40 23.39
C ARG A 118 -12.93 8.15 23.87
N ASP A 119 -12.76 7.05 23.14
CA ASP A 119 -13.36 5.77 23.51
C ASP A 119 -12.57 5.08 24.65
N ASP A 120 -13.17 5.03 25.84
CA ASP A 120 -12.61 4.35 27.01
C ASP A 120 -12.94 2.85 27.05
N THR A 121 -13.87 2.38 26.21
CA THR A 121 -14.35 0.98 26.21
C THR A 121 -13.53 0.05 25.31
N ASN A 122 -12.65 0.62 24.47
CA ASN A 122 -11.91 -0.08 23.40
C ASN A 122 -12.78 -0.81 22.36
N LEU A 123 -14.09 -0.57 22.34
CA LEU A 123 -15.00 -1.17 21.36
C LEU A 123 -14.63 -0.75 19.94
N ILE A 124 -14.31 0.54 19.74
CA ILE A 124 -13.95 1.07 18.43
C ILE A 124 -12.62 0.47 17.96
N ARG A 125 -11.68 0.25 18.88
CA ARG A 125 -10.42 -0.44 18.58
C ARG A 125 -10.70 -1.83 18.03
N GLY A 126 -11.57 -2.59 18.69
CA GLY A 126 -11.95 -3.94 18.29
C GLY A 126 -12.57 -3.98 16.90
N ILE A 127 -13.56 -3.10 16.65
CA ILE A 127 -14.24 -3.00 15.35
C ILE A 127 -13.26 -2.63 14.24
N CYS A 128 -12.44 -1.59 14.44
CA CYS A 128 -11.46 -1.16 13.44
C CYS A 128 -10.41 -2.25 13.16
N SER A 129 -9.93 -2.94 14.19
CA SER A 129 -8.94 -4.01 14.03
C SER A 129 -9.53 -5.22 13.30
N LEU A 130 -10.77 -5.60 13.62
CA LEU A 130 -11.48 -6.68 12.93
C LEU A 130 -11.74 -6.31 11.47
N ALA A 131 -12.20 -5.09 11.19
CA ALA A 131 -12.39 -4.61 9.82
C ALA A 131 -11.07 -4.66 9.04
N LEU A 132 -9.97 -4.19 9.62
CA LEU A 132 -8.65 -4.30 9.00
C LEU A 132 -8.31 -5.74 8.66
N ILE A 133 -8.48 -6.69 9.58
CA ILE A 133 -8.20 -8.11 9.31
C ILE A 133 -9.07 -8.63 8.17
N VAL A 134 -10.39 -8.40 8.23
CA VAL A 134 -11.36 -8.91 7.25
C VAL A 134 -11.08 -8.37 5.84
N PHE A 135 -10.65 -7.11 5.71
CA PHE A 135 -10.38 -6.51 4.40
C PHE A 135 -8.93 -6.72 3.93
N ILE A 136 -7.95 -6.67 4.82
CA ILE A 136 -6.53 -6.78 4.45
C ILE A 136 -6.11 -8.21 4.16
N VAL A 137 -6.65 -9.22 4.86
CA VAL A 137 -6.25 -10.62 4.64
C VAL A 137 -6.58 -11.10 3.22
N PRO A 138 -7.83 -10.95 2.72
CA PRO A 138 -8.14 -11.31 1.33
C PRO A 138 -7.39 -10.44 0.33
N TYR A 139 -7.15 -9.16 0.65
CA TYR A 139 -6.38 -8.26 -0.20
C TYR A 139 -4.94 -8.76 -0.40
N ILE A 140 -4.24 -9.14 0.67
CA ILE A 140 -2.89 -9.71 0.59
C ILE A 140 -2.91 -11.02 -0.21
N ALA A 141 -3.88 -11.90 0.04
CA ALA A 141 -4.03 -13.16 -0.68
C ALA A 141 -4.23 -12.95 -2.20
N ALA A 142 -5.05 -11.97 -2.58
CA ALA A 142 -5.28 -11.61 -3.98
C ALA A 142 -4.01 -11.08 -4.65
N GLN A 143 -3.22 -10.26 -3.95
CA GLN A 143 -1.93 -9.77 -4.47
C GLN A 143 -0.93 -10.90 -4.68
N TYR A 144 -0.84 -11.83 -3.72
CA TYR A 144 0.04 -12.98 -3.83
C TYR A 144 -0.34 -13.89 -5.02
N SER A 145 -1.64 -14.13 -5.20
CA SER A 145 -2.15 -14.89 -6.36
C SER A 145 -1.82 -14.22 -7.69
N ALA A 146 -1.98 -12.90 -7.79
CA ALA A 146 -1.64 -12.14 -9.00
C ALA A 146 -0.13 -12.22 -9.32
N CYS A 147 0.73 -12.13 -8.31
CA CYS A 147 2.17 -12.27 -8.44
C CYS A 147 2.55 -13.66 -8.99
N ILE A 148 2.02 -14.74 -8.40
CA ILE A 148 2.30 -16.11 -8.85
C ILE A 148 1.91 -16.28 -10.32
N LYS A 149 0.69 -15.87 -10.69
CA LYS A 149 0.22 -15.96 -12.08
C LYS A 149 1.13 -15.23 -13.07
N GLY A 150 1.65 -14.07 -12.66
CA GLY A 150 2.60 -13.30 -13.46
C GLY A 150 3.99 -13.95 -13.57
N ILE A 151 4.48 -14.61 -12.52
CA ILE A 151 5.77 -15.31 -12.55
C ILE A 151 5.66 -16.59 -13.40
N THR A 152 4.60 -17.38 -13.19
CA THR A 152 4.39 -18.65 -13.93
C THR A 152 4.15 -18.47 -15.42
N SER A 153 3.78 -17.27 -15.88
CA SER A 153 3.66 -16.99 -17.31
C SER A 153 4.98 -16.58 -17.96
N LEU A 154 6.01 -16.25 -17.16
CA LEU A 154 7.32 -15.78 -17.62
C LEU A 154 8.41 -16.86 -17.59
N PHE A 155 8.29 -17.86 -16.71
CA PHE A 155 9.25 -18.94 -16.50
C PHE A 155 8.66 -20.29 -16.87
#